data_AF-A0A970I4Q7-F1
#
_entry.id   AF-A0A970I4Q7-F1
#
_cell.length_a   1.000
_cell.length_b   1.000
_cell.length_c   1.000
_cell.angle_alpha   90.00
_cell.angle_beta   90.00
_cell.angle_gamma   90.00
#
_symmetry.space_group_name_H-M   'P 1'
#
loop_
_entity.id
_entity.type
_entity.pdbx_description
1 polymer ?
#
loop_
_entity_poly.entity_id
_entity_poly.type
_entity_poly.pdbx_seq_one_letter_code
_entity_poly.pdbx_strand_id
1 'polypeptide(L)'
;MTSKLYISFLIFCFLTVNCSTSKIENTKTQKTVKGIVLDTDGFGFSGVEVKIKGTKRKTTTDIDGNFELDAAEGDVLIFNCKNCTHQEINVTDQNEYNITIKAYYVDNKQQRYIKRELRKKGVYVYPD
;
A
#
# COMPACT_ATOMS: atom_id res chain seq x y z
N MET A 1 -35.86 -50.61 -16.81
CA MET A 1 -34.55 -50.04 -17.20
C MET A 1 -34.60 -48.52 -17.48
N THR A 2 -35.65 -47.78 -17.09
CA THR A 2 -35.81 -46.35 -17.38
C THR A 2 -35.56 -45.42 -16.17
N SER A 3 -35.58 -45.94 -14.94
CA SER A 3 -35.39 -45.16 -13.70
C SER A 3 -33.93 -44.75 -13.43
N LYS A 4 -32.95 -45.51 -13.96
CA LYS A 4 -31.51 -45.21 -13.80
C LYS A 4 -31.03 -44.06 -14.69
N LEU A 5 -31.78 -43.71 -15.73
CA LEU A 5 -31.45 -42.60 -16.63
C LEU A 5 -31.86 -41.25 -16.03
N TYR A 6 -32.97 -41.20 -15.29
CA TYR A 6 -33.47 -39.98 -14.65
C TYR A 6 -32.60 -39.54 -13.47
N ILE A 7 -32.07 -40.50 -12.71
CA ILE A 7 -31.19 -40.23 -11.55
C ILE A 7 -29.79 -39.78 -12.02
N SER A 8 -29.30 -40.29 -13.15
CA SER A 8 -28.08 -39.79 -13.82
C SER A 8 -28.26 -38.36 -14.34
N PHE A 9 -29.45 -38.04 -14.87
CA PHE A 9 -29.78 -36.69 -15.35
C PHE A 9 -29.99 -35.68 -14.20
N LEU A 10 -30.52 -36.12 -13.06
CA LEU A 10 -30.69 -35.30 -11.85
C LEU A 10 -29.37 -35.00 -11.12
N ILE A 11 -28.39 -35.89 -11.19
CA ILE A 11 -27.06 -35.69 -10.56
C ILE A 11 -26.16 -34.82 -11.44
N PHE A 12 -26.35 -34.82 -12.77
CA PHE A 12 -25.62 -33.95 -13.69
C PHE A 12 -26.03 -32.46 -13.59
N CYS A 13 -27.20 -32.18 -13.00
CA CYS A 13 -27.67 -30.82 -12.76
C CYS A 13 -27.09 -30.21 -11.47
N PHE A 14 -26.47 -31.02 -10.60
CA PHE A 14 -25.89 -30.55 -9.33
C PHE A 14 -24.40 -30.18 -9.44
N LEU A 15 -23.74 -30.45 -10.57
CA LEU A 15 -22.31 -30.13 -10.78
C LEU A 15 -22.06 -28.77 -11.44
N THR A 16 -23.09 -28.05 -11.86
CA THR A 16 -22.95 -26.71 -12.44
C THR A 16 -23.57 -25.65 -11.55
N VAL A 17 -23.40 -25.78 -10.22
CA VAL A 17 -23.39 -24.61 -9.34
C VAL A 17 -22.11 -23.85 -9.63
N ASN A 18 -22.13 -23.16 -10.78
CA ASN A 18 -21.31 -22.01 -11.05
C ASN A 18 -21.75 -20.94 -10.04
N CYS A 19 -21.20 -21.01 -8.82
CA CYS A 19 -21.14 -19.83 -7.98
C CYS A 19 -20.07 -18.94 -8.60
N SER A 20 -20.44 -18.22 -9.66
CA SER A 20 -19.73 -17.01 -10.04
C SER A 20 -19.91 -16.08 -8.85
N THR A 21 -18.98 -16.14 -7.90
CA THR A 21 -18.83 -15.09 -6.91
C THR A 21 -18.46 -13.85 -7.71
N SER A 22 -19.46 -13.06 -8.09
CA SER A 22 -19.24 -11.68 -8.48
C SER A 22 -18.58 -11.04 -7.27
N LYS A 23 -17.26 -10.86 -7.34
CA LYS A 23 -16.64 -9.85 -6.50
C LYS A 23 -17.38 -8.58 -6.87
N ILE A 24 -18.13 -8.03 -5.92
CA ILE A 24 -18.66 -6.69 -6.02
C ILE A 24 -17.42 -5.81 -6.02
N GLU A 25 -16.86 -5.60 -7.21
CA GLU A 25 -15.91 -4.54 -7.44
C GLU A 25 -16.76 -3.29 -7.32
N ASN A 26 -16.70 -2.65 -6.14
CA ASN A 26 -17.04 -1.24 -6.04
C ASN A 26 -16.10 -0.53 -7.01
N THR A 27 -16.52 -0.39 -8.27
CA THR A 27 -15.82 0.35 -9.31
C THR A 27 -15.98 1.82 -8.95
N LYS A 28 -15.29 2.25 -7.90
CA LYS A 28 -15.13 3.66 -7.64
C LYS A 28 -14.35 4.24 -8.83
N THR A 29 -14.85 5.32 -9.41
CA THR A 29 -14.21 5.98 -10.54
C THR A 29 -12.79 6.38 -10.14
N GLN A 30 -11.81 5.79 -10.81
CA GLN A 30 -10.42 6.09 -10.56
C GLN A 30 -10.08 7.43 -11.18
N LYS A 31 -9.28 8.21 -10.46
CA LYS A 31 -8.70 9.45 -10.93
C LYS A 31 -7.21 9.45 -10.62
N THR A 32 -6.47 10.18 -11.43
CA THR A 32 -5.05 10.39 -11.21
C THR A 32 -4.86 11.35 -10.05
N VAL A 33 -4.34 10.84 -8.94
CA VAL A 33 -3.96 11.65 -7.77
C VAL A 33 -2.49 11.98 -7.88
N LYS A 34 -2.18 13.27 -7.79
CA LYS A 34 -0.81 13.80 -7.81
C LYS A 34 -0.48 14.44 -6.47
N GLY A 35 0.80 14.56 -6.19
CA GLY A 35 1.23 15.30 -5.02
C GLY A 35 2.73 15.31 -4.85
N ILE A 36 3.16 16.02 -3.82
CA ILE A 36 4.56 16.11 -3.41
C ILE A 36 4.68 15.69 -1.95
N VAL A 37 5.70 14.88 -1.68
CA VAL A 37 6.11 14.51 -0.33
C VAL A 37 7.29 15.36 0.06
N LEU A 38 7.15 16.09 1.17
CA LEU A 38 8.15 17.00 1.70
C LEU A 38 8.64 16.50 3.06
N ASP A 39 9.91 16.74 3.38
CA ASP A 39 10.40 16.62 4.76
C ASP A 39 10.07 17.88 5.59
N THR A 40 10.36 17.87 6.89
CA THR A 40 10.14 18.98 7.82
C THR A 40 10.84 20.27 7.42
N ASP A 41 11.92 20.16 6.66
CA ASP A 41 12.68 21.31 6.15
C ASP A 41 12.11 21.86 4.82
N GLY A 42 11.03 21.25 4.30
CA GLY A 42 10.36 21.68 3.07
C GLY A 42 10.99 21.19 1.77
N PHE A 43 11.98 20.29 1.85
CA PHE A 43 12.59 19.65 0.68
C PHE A 43 11.81 18.42 0.22
N GLY A 44 11.78 18.19 -1.09
CA GLY A 44 11.23 16.98 -1.70
C GLY A 44 11.88 15.71 -1.16
N PHE A 45 11.05 14.74 -0.77
CA PHE A 45 11.51 13.50 -0.15
C PHE A 45 11.33 12.30 -1.08
N SER A 46 12.44 11.88 -1.67
CA SER A 46 12.50 10.77 -2.63
C SER A 46 12.48 9.39 -1.97
N GLY A 47 11.97 8.39 -2.68
CA GLY A 47 11.98 7.00 -2.22
C GLY A 47 10.90 6.64 -1.19
N VAL A 48 9.83 7.44 -1.08
CA VAL A 48 8.66 7.12 -0.27
C VAL A 48 7.71 6.24 -1.07
N GLU A 49 7.33 5.09 -0.52
CA GLU A 49 6.29 4.23 -1.08
C GLU A 49 4.92 4.83 -0.75
N VAL A 50 4.13 5.10 -1.79
CA VAL A 50 2.74 5.56 -1.69
C VAL A 50 1.84 4.43 -2.17
N LYS A 51 0.95 3.91 -1.32
CA LYS A 51 0.07 2.78 -1.66
C LYS A 51 -1.36 3.02 -1.23
N ILE A 52 -2.32 2.40 -1.94
CA ILE A 52 -3.72 2.40 -1.51
C ILE A 52 -3.95 1.25 -0.53
N LYS A 53 -4.48 1.56 0.65
CA LYS A 53 -4.77 0.62 1.73
C LYS A 53 -5.62 -0.56 1.24
N GLY A 54 -5.17 -1.77 1.55
CA GLY A 54 -5.86 -3.01 1.15
C GLY A 54 -5.67 -3.42 -0.32
N THR A 55 -4.88 -2.67 -1.10
CA THR A 55 -4.62 -2.99 -2.51
C THR A 55 -3.13 -3.24 -2.77
N LYS A 56 -2.81 -3.75 -3.98
CA LYS A 56 -1.44 -3.86 -4.48
C LYS A 56 -1.00 -2.62 -5.27
N ARG A 57 -1.87 -1.63 -5.44
CA ARG A 57 -1.61 -0.42 -6.21
C ARG A 57 -0.71 0.50 -5.40
N LYS A 58 0.44 0.83 -5.97
CA LYS A 58 1.44 1.65 -5.32
C LYS A 58 2.32 2.35 -6.35
N THR A 59 2.95 3.42 -5.90
CA THR A 59 3.96 4.19 -6.61
C THR A 59 5.07 4.56 -5.63
N THR A 60 6.15 5.14 -6.14
CA THR A 60 7.27 5.65 -5.34
C THR A 60 7.53 7.09 -5.72
N THR A 61 7.85 7.94 -4.75
CA THR A 61 8.20 9.34 -5.03
C THR A 61 9.48 9.45 -5.84
N ASP A 62 9.50 10.40 -6.78
CA ASP A 62 10.66 10.72 -7.60
C ASP A 62 11.73 11.53 -6.84
N ILE A 63 12.74 12.05 -7.54
CA ILE A 63 13.87 12.79 -6.95
C ILE A 63 13.41 14.07 -6.25
N ASP A 64 12.36 14.72 -6.76
CA ASP A 64 11.81 15.96 -6.23
C ASP A 64 10.67 15.70 -5.22
N GLY A 65 10.38 14.43 -4.91
CA GLY A 65 9.34 14.02 -3.98
C GLY A 65 7.94 13.92 -4.60
N ASN A 66 7.80 14.09 -5.92
CA ASN A 66 6.50 14.00 -6.59
C ASN A 66 6.05 12.55 -6.71
N PHE A 67 4.73 12.33 -6.68
CA PHE A 67 4.12 11.06 -6.98
C PHE A 67 2.87 11.23 -7.84
N GLU A 68 2.55 10.17 -8.57
CA GLU A 68 1.32 10.03 -9.33
C GLU A 68 0.78 8.62 -9.13
N LEU A 69 -0.48 8.51 -8.71
CA LEU A 69 -1.15 7.24 -8.46
C LEU A 69 -2.63 7.37 -8.77
N ASP A 70 -3.13 6.46 -9.60
CA ASP A 70 -4.57 6.37 -9.82
C ASP A 70 -5.24 5.81 -8.55
N ALA A 71 -6.16 6.58 -7.98
CA ALA A 71 -6.91 6.24 -6.77
C ALA A 71 -8.35 6.76 -6.90
N ALA A 72 -9.26 6.22 -6.11
CA ALA A 72 -10.63 6.71 -6.11
C ALA A 72 -10.97 7.46 -4.83
N GLU A 73 -12.01 8.29 -4.87
CA GLU A 73 -12.47 9.02 -3.69
C GLU A 73 -12.83 8.06 -2.54
N GLY A 74 -12.44 8.44 -1.32
CA GLY A 74 -12.57 7.63 -0.13
C GLY A 74 -11.60 6.45 -0.04
N ASP A 75 -10.65 6.32 -0.99
CA ASP A 75 -9.50 5.44 -0.77
C ASP A 75 -8.55 6.07 0.25
N VAL A 76 -7.73 5.24 0.90
CA VAL A 76 -6.74 5.69 1.88
C VAL A 76 -5.34 5.47 1.31
N LEU A 77 -4.62 6.55 1.08
CA LEU A 77 -3.21 6.53 0.72
C LEU A 77 -2.37 6.34 1.99
N ILE A 78 -1.45 5.38 1.95
CA ILE A 78 -0.48 5.09 2.99
C ILE A 78 0.89 5.48 2.46
N PHE A 79 1.57 6.34 3.21
CA PHE A 79 2.94 6.76 2.96
C PHE A 79 3.86 5.95 3.87
N ASN A 80 4.81 5.24 3.27
CA ASN A 80 5.70 4.33 3.96
C ASN A 80 7.13 4.47 3.45
N CYS A 81 8.08 4.55 4.37
CA CYS A 81 9.50 4.47 4.07
C CYS A 81 10.24 3.92 5.28
N LYS A 82 11.49 3.46 5.08
CA LYS A 82 12.25 2.79 6.15
C LYS A 82 12.46 3.66 7.40
N ASN A 83 12.51 4.98 7.25
CA ASN A 83 12.93 5.92 8.29
C ASN A 83 11.97 7.13 8.42
N CYS A 84 10.66 6.96 8.25
CA CYS A 84 9.68 8.03 8.45
C CYS A 84 8.48 7.56 9.27
N THR A 85 7.74 8.51 9.83
CA THR A 85 6.43 8.21 10.41
C THR A 85 5.44 7.77 9.34
N HIS A 86 4.73 6.69 9.62
CA HIS A 86 3.57 6.28 8.83
C HIS A 86 2.51 7.39 8.83
N GLN A 87 2.01 7.68 7.64
CA GLN A 87 0.93 8.64 7.44
C GLN A 87 -0.14 8.03 6.54
N GLU A 88 -1.40 8.24 6.92
CA GLU A 88 -2.57 7.84 6.14
C GLU A 88 -3.33 9.10 5.73
N ILE A 89 -3.74 9.17 4.46
CA ILE A 89 -4.50 10.30 3.90
C ILE A 89 -5.67 9.76 3.10
N ASN A 90 -6.86 10.27 3.37
CA ASN A 90 -8.05 9.95 2.59
C ASN A 90 -8.03 10.74 1.27
N VAL A 91 -8.29 10.06 0.16
CA VAL A 91 -8.50 10.70 -1.14
C VAL A 91 -9.85 11.41 -1.10
N THR A 92 -9.83 12.73 -1.23
CA THR A 92 -11.00 13.60 -1.37
C THR A 92 -11.28 13.87 -2.85
N ASP A 93 -12.17 14.81 -3.16
CA ASP A 93 -12.43 15.34 -4.50
C ASP A 93 -11.22 16.09 -5.12
N GLN A 94 -10.21 16.44 -4.32
CA GLN A 94 -8.97 17.09 -4.77
C GLN A 94 -8.11 16.16 -5.62
N ASN A 95 -7.42 16.73 -6.61
CA ASN A 95 -6.52 16.01 -7.52
C ASN A 95 -5.03 16.14 -7.12
N GLU A 96 -4.70 17.13 -6.29
CA GLU A 96 -3.33 17.44 -5.90
C GLU A 96 -3.20 17.54 -4.38
N TYR A 97 -2.15 16.95 -3.82
CA TYR A 97 -1.92 16.86 -2.38
C TYR A 97 -0.48 17.26 -2.04
N ASN A 98 -0.32 18.17 -1.07
CA ASN A 98 0.97 18.52 -0.51
C ASN A 98 1.10 17.87 0.87
N ILE A 99 2.06 16.95 1.00
CA ILE A 99 2.14 16.06 2.16
C ILE A 99 3.49 16.27 2.81
N THR A 100 3.49 16.84 4.00
CA THR A 100 4.69 16.94 4.83
C THR A 100 4.80 15.72 5.73
N ILE A 101 5.86 14.95 5.57
CA ILE A 101 6.20 13.81 6.40
C ILE A 101 7.33 14.22 7.33
N LYS A 102 7.31 13.72 8.57
CA LYS A 102 8.48 13.79 9.44
C LYS A 102 9.43 12.66 9.08
N ALA A 103 10.48 12.96 8.33
CA ALA A 103 11.57 12.01 8.15
C ALA A 103 12.40 11.98 9.43
N TYR A 104 12.70 10.78 9.91
CA TYR A 104 13.71 10.57 10.93
C TYR A 104 15.01 10.25 10.22
N TYR A 105 15.79 11.28 9.89
CA TYR A 105 17.14 11.08 9.38
C TYR A 105 18.02 10.46 10.48
N VAL A 106 18.19 9.14 10.43
CA VAL A 106 19.25 8.46 11.18
C VAL A 106 20.50 8.50 10.32
N ASP A 107 21.44 9.40 10.63
CA ASP A 107 22.77 9.37 10.01
C ASP A 107 23.32 7.94 10.12
N ASN A 108 23.81 7.36 9.02
CA ASN A 108 24.44 6.04 8.99
C ASN A 108 25.56 5.92 10.05
N LYS A 109 26.22 7.03 10.43
CA LYS A 109 27.18 7.05 11.53
C LYS A 109 26.51 6.88 12.90
N GLN A 110 25.38 7.52 13.11
CA GLN A 110 24.58 7.40 14.33
C GLN A 110 23.95 6.01 14.44
N GLN A 111 23.48 5.43 13.33
CA GLN A 111 23.00 4.05 13.29
C GLN A 111 24.12 3.04 13.61
N ARG A 112 25.33 3.25 13.07
CA ARG A 112 26.52 2.46 13.42
C ARG A 112 26.89 2.61 14.89
N TYR A 113 26.78 3.81 15.45
CA TYR A 113 27.01 4.05 16.89
C TYR A 113 25.99 3.30 17.75
N ILE A 114 24.69 3.43 17.46
CA ILE A 114 23.63 2.74 18.19
C ILE A 114 23.80 1.22 18.09
N LYS A 115 24.08 0.68 16.90
CA LYS A 115 24.35 -0.76 16.68
C LYS A 115 25.57 -1.24 17.48
N ARG A 116 26.61 -0.42 17.60
CA ARG A 116 27.78 -0.72 18.47
C ARG A 116 27.41 -0.73 19.95
N GLU A 117 26.65 0.25 20.43
CA GLU A 117 26.23 0.33 21.83
C GLU A 117 25.28 -0.82 22.23
N LEU A 118 24.36 -1.21 21.34
CA LEU A 118 23.47 -2.35 21.56
C LEU A 118 24.26 -3.67 21.64
N ARG A 119 25.25 -3.87 20.77
CA ARG A 119 26.16 -5.03 20.82
C ARG A 119 26.95 -5.07 22.13
N LYS A 120 27.48 -3.93 22.59
CA LYS A 120 28.16 -3.83 23.90
C LYS A 120 27.25 -4.20 25.07
N LYS A 121 25.96 -3.87 24.97
CA LYS A 121 24.93 -4.22 25.97
C LYS A 121 24.43 -5.67 25.85
N GLY A 122 24.98 -6.47 24.95
CA GLY A 122 24.54 -7.86 24.72
C GLY A 122 23.16 -7.99 24.05
N VAL A 123 22.63 -6.90 23.49
CA VAL A 123 21.35 -6.92 22.77
C VAL A 123 21.59 -7.49 21.38
N TYR A 124 20.86 -8.55 21.04
CA TYR A 124 20.93 -9.15 19.70
C TYR A 124 20.39 -8.16 18.66
N VAL A 125 21.23 -7.82 17.68
CA VAL A 125 20.84 -6.99 16.55
C VAL A 125 20.77 -7.90 15.33
N TYR A 126 19.56 -8.09 14.76
CA TYR A 126 19.36 -8.89 13.55
C TYR A 126 20.30 -8.41 12.43
N PRO A 127 20.90 -9.33 11.65
CA PRO A 127 21.68 -8.98 10.48
C PRO A 127 20.81 -8.27 9.44
N ASP A 128 21.42 -7.33 8.70
CA ASP A 128 20.76 -6.48 7.70
C ASP A 128 20.42 -7.26 6.42
#